data_AF-A0A7Y5RP29-F1
#
_entry.id   AF-A0A7Y5RP29-F1
#
_cell.length_a   1.000
_cell.length_b   1.000
_cell.length_c   1.000
_cell.angle_alpha   90.00
_cell.angle_beta   90.00
_cell.angle_gamma   90.00
#
_symmetry.space_group_name_H-M   'P 1'
#
loop_
_entity.id
_entity.type
_entity.pdbx_description
1 polymer ?
#
loop_
_entity_poly.entity_id
_entity_poly.type
_entity_poly.pdbx_seq_one_letter_code
_entity_poly.pdbx_strand_id
1 'polypeptide(L)'
;MDAFASDGIRQRLNQLCDHINQAEIARKVGTTRNNVSRYLRGTRVPIEFGAALVKNAGVNPAWLLTGEGAPFLSDIAAGAGETASNIVELVQAMTNISKMRLGALTGKAHAKMVNELNTALGAYETVRKQLNERVTATYRELLVEFDAAVNASELKRADFLKTALDQVSRLCDDDELDSRLVAVSAAYEFKKLRFERAMDLQRESFTRALRKGTRVTEADCLDACNFAHVLFKNGLMGESRAVCRAMLALTGRRGKEWQVRRLLSMLTGWLDIESGSLHRGAARIGQAFSGMTQHYQDQYRGIPLRAQLYLGLQNFDEILERARTGGRVAPTIVQFACWTERPEQVKRACDQYVLGKQAVIGPETQNYARAKYLYQALFEPSKNIIDPFIESFKAIPDNPGTGKRASINTFIMEVTATQLARIAGDERRATDHLKASDECFGAMDPEESPPLLVRATHYRNVVAIAEKLSRSAYSTALLQKARRFFRRAQKRGYVFDSYSVRA
;
A
#
# COMPACT_ATOMS: atom_id res chain seq x y z
N MET A 1 -42.46 -8.02 -10.52
CA MET A 1 -42.70 -7.22 -11.75
C MET A 1 -41.38 -6.50 -12.00
N ASP A 2 -40.42 -7.24 -12.56
CA ASP A 2 -39.00 -6.93 -12.33
C ASP A 2 -38.50 -6.06 -13.49
N ALA A 3 -38.09 -4.83 -13.17
CA ALA A 3 -37.63 -3.83 -14.14
C ALA A 3 -36.13 -3.60 -13.93
N PHE A 4 -35.35 -3.64 -15.00
CA PHE A 4 -33.96 -3.15 -14.96
C PHE A 4 -33.94 -1.61 -14.95
N ALA A 5 -32.91 -1.02 -14.31
CA ALA A 5 -32.65 0.42 -14.37
C ALA A 5 -32.50 0.88 -15.84
N SER A 6 -33.42 1.72 -16.32
CA SER A 6 -33.70 1.89 -17.75
C SER A 6 -32.64 2.67 -18.54
N ASP A 7 -31.95 3.61 -17.90
CA ASP A 7 -31.17 4.60 -18.65
C ASP A 7 -29.80 4.09 -19.12
N GLY A 8 -29.11 3.32 -18.28
CA GLY A 8 -27.82 2.71 -18.64
C GLY A 8 -27.95 1.67 -19.75
N ILE A 9 -28.98 0.80 -19.66
CA ILE A 9 -29.23 -0.21 -20.70
C ILE A 9 -29.62 0.47 -22.02
N ARG A 10 -30.43 1.54 -21.98
CA ARG A 10 -30.78 2.29 -23.19
C ARG A 10 -29.53 2.85 -23.87
N GLN A 11 -28.60 3.45 -23.12
CA GLN A 11 -27.35 3.97 -23.69
C GLN A 11 -26.57 2.86 -24.39
N ARG A 12 -26.46 1.68 -23.76
CA ARG A 12 -25.76 0.53 -24.33
C ARG A 12 -26.47 -0.08 -25.53
N LEU A 13 -27.80 -0.13 -25.55
CA LEU A 13 -28.54 -0.54 -26.75
C LEU A 13 -28.32 0.43 -27.92
N ASN A 14 -28.17 1.74 -27.64
CA ASN A 14 -27.80 2.71 -28.68
C ASN A 14 -26.36 2.47 -29.17
N GLN A 15 -25.40 2.24 -28.28
CA GLN A 15 -24.03 1.87 -28.65
C GLN A 15 -23.98 0.55 -29.46
N LEU A 16 -24.81 -0.42 -29.11
CA LEU A 16 -24.92 -1.68 -29.86
C LEU A 16 -25.39 -1.44 -31.30
N CYS A 17 -26.22 -0.42 -31.52
CA CYS A 17 -26.70 -0.04 -32.85
C CYS A 17 -25.61 0.57 -33.74
N ASP A 18 -24.48 0.99 -33.17
CA ASP A 18 -23.31 1.43 -33.94
C ASP A 18 -22.59 0.23 -34.61
N HIS A 19 -22.82 -0.98 -34.10
CA HIS A 19 -22.21 -2.21 -34.61
C HIS A 19 -23.20 -3.10 -35.37
N ILE A 20 -24.45 -3.19 -34.92
CA ILE A 20 -25.49 -4.02 -35.53
C ILE A 20 -26.75 -3.20 -35.75
N ASN A 21 -27.23 -3.14 -36.99
CA ASN A 21 -28.45 -2.38 -37.29
C ASN A 21 -29.69 -2.97 -36.59
N GLN A 22 -30.71 -2.13 -36.34
CA GLN A 22 -31.92 -2.51 -35.61
C GLN A 22 -32.70 -3.68 -36.24
N ALA A 23 -32.67 -3.81 -37.57
CA ALA A 23 -33.36 -4.89 -38.28
C ALA A 23 -32.69 -6.24 -38.03
N GLU A 24 -31.36 -6.25 -37.91
CA GLU A 24 -30.58 -7.42 -37.57
C GLU A 24 -30.74 -7.80 -36.10
N ILE A 25 -30.76 -6.83 -35.18
CA ILE A 25 -31.12 -7.09 -33.77
C ILE A 25 -32.49 -7.75 -33.67
N ALA A 26 -33.50 -7.18 -34.35
CA ALA A 26 -34.86 -7.71 -34.37
C ALA A 26 -34.89 -9.17 -34.86
N ARG A 27 -34.16 -9.46 -35.95
CA ARG A 27 -34.06 -10.80 -36.54
C ARG A 27 -33.39 -11.81 -35.59
N LYS A 28 -32.24 -11.47 -35.01
CA LYS A 28 -31.49 -12.36 -34.11
C LYS A 28 -32.27 -12.63 -32.82
N VAL A 29 -32.93 -11.61 -32.28
CA VAL A 29 -33.67 -11.71 -31.01
C VAL A 29 -35.07 -12.32 -31.19
N GLY A 30 -35.61 -12.36 -32.40
CA GLY A 30 -36.96 -12.86 -32.67
C GLY A 30 -38.05 -11.86 -32.24
N THR A 31 -37.83 -10.57 -32.47
CA THR A 31 -38.82 -9.50 -32.20
C THR A 31 -39.00 -8.61 -33.44
N THR A 32 -39.91 -7.64 -33.37
CA THR A 32 -40.12 -6.68 -34.47
C THR A 32 -39.12 -5.52 -34.38
N ARG A 33 -38.73 -4.96 -35.53
CA ARG A 33 -37.91 -3.73 -35.57
C ARG A 33 -38.56 -2.57 -34.81
N ASN A 34 -39.90 -2.50 -34.82
CA ASN A 34 -40.64 -1.50 -34.06
C ASN A 34 -40.42 -1.65 -32.54
N ASN A 35 -40.39 -2.87 -32.01
CA ASN A 35 -40.10 -3.10 -30.59
C ASN A 35 -38.67 -2.67 -30.22
N VAL A 36 -37.68 -3.00 -31.06
CA VAL A 36 -36.29 -2.54 -30.87
C VAL A 36 -36.22 -1.01 -30.84
N SER A 37 -36.86 -0.33 -31.80
CA SER A 37 -36.95 1.13 -31.84
C SER A 37 -37.61 1.72 -30.58
N ARG A 38 -38.68 1.08 -30.07
CA ARG A 38 -39.33 1.48 -28.82
C ARG A 38 -38.38 1.37 -27.63
N TYR A 39 -37.60 0.30 -27.53
CA TYR A 39 -36.61 0.11 -26.46
C TYR A 39 -35.52 1.17 -26.51
N LEU A 40 -35.01 1.51 -27.70
CA LEU A 40 -33.99 2.55 -27.88
C LEU A 40 -34.51 3.95 -27.48
N ARG A 41 -35.81 4.20 -27.66
CA ARG A 41 -36.49 5.44 -27.24
C ARG A 41 -36.86 5.48 -25.76
N GLY A 42 -36.42 4.49 -24.97
CA GLY A 42 -36.62 4.47 -23.52
C GLY A 42 -37.89 3.75 -23.07
N THR A 43 -38.54 2.98 -23.96
CA THR A 43 -39.56 2.03 -23.49
C THR A 43 -38.87 0.92 -22.70
N ARG A 44 -39.50 0.46 -21.61
CA ARG A 44 -38.98 -0.60 -20.74
C ARG A 44 -38.56 -1.83 -21.56
N VAL A 45 -37.33 -2.28 -21.35
CA VAL A 45 -36.74 -3.44 -22.01
C VAL A 45 -37.15 -4.71 -21.25
N PRO A 46 -37.83 -5.68 -21.89
CA PRO A 46 -38.13 -6.98 -21.28
C PRO A 46 -36.85 -7.77 -20.97
N ILE A 47 -36.85 -8.54 -19.90
CA ILE A 47 -35.70 -9.38 -19.53
C ILE A 47 -35.44 -10.45 -20.60
N GLU A 48 -36.50 -10.96 -21.22
CA GLU A 48 -36.46 -11.95 -22.29
C GLU A 48 -35.74 -11.39 -23.53
N PHE A 49 -35.89 -10.09 -23.80
CA PHE A 49 -35.18 -9.41 -24.88
C PHE A 49 -33.68 -9.30 -24.58
N GLY A 50 -33.31 -8.95 -23.35
CA GLY A 50 -31.91 -8.91 -22.91
C GLY A 50 -31.25 -10.30 -22.96
N ALA A 51 -31.94 -11.34 -22.49
CA ALA A 51 -31.46 -12.71 -22.55
C ALA A 51 -31.27 -13.19 -24.00
N ALA A 52 -32.22 -12.86 -24.89
CA ALA A 52 -32.12 -13.22 -26.29
C ALA A 52 -31.04 -12.43 -27.05
N LEU A 53 -30.72 -11.19 -26.66
CA LEU A 53 -29.56 -10.46 -27.17
C LEU A 53 -28.25 -11.18 -26.83
N VAL A 54 -28.09 -11.61 -25.58
CA VAL A 54 -26.90 -12.35 -25.15
C VAL A 54 -26.81 -13.68 -25.90
N LYS A 55 -27.90 -14.46 -25.93
CA LYS A 55 -27.92 -15.79 -26.52
C LYS A 55 -27.77 -15.79 -28.04
N ASN A 56 -28.51 -14.94 -28.75
CA ASN A 56 -28.64 -15.03 -30.21
C ASN A 56 -27.82 -13.99 -30.96
N ALA A 57 -27.53 -12.85 -30.32
CA ALA A 57 -26.69 -11.80 -30.92
C ALA A 57 -25.26 -11.79 -30.36
N GLY A 58 -24.93 -12.70 -29.43
CA GLY A 58 -23.59 -12.82 -28.85
C GLY A 58 -23.17 -11.59 -28.06
N VAL A 59 -24.13 -10.83 -27.52
CA VAL A 59 -23.85 -9.62 -26.74
C VAL A 59 -23.28 -10.02 -25.38
N ASN A 60 -22.21 -9.37 -24.95
CA ASN A 60 -21.61 -9.60 -23.65
C ASN A 60 -22.58 -9.16 -22.52
N PRO A 61 -23.00 -10.08 -21.63
CA PRO A 61 -23.96 -9.76 -20.58
C PRO A 61 -23.40 -8.78 -19.54
N ALA A 62 -22.11 -8.85 -19.23
CA ALA A 62 -21.46 -7.90 -18.31
C ALA A 62 -21.52 -6.49 -18.90
N TRP A 63 -21.12 -6.34 -20.16
CA TRP A 63 -21.24 -5.06 -20.86
C TRP A 63 -22.67 -4.56 -20.89
N LEU A 64 -23.65 -5.39 -21.27
CA LEU A 64 -25.06 -4.98 -21.35
C LEU A 64 -25.64 -4.50 -20.00
N LEU A 65 -25.19 -5.08 -18.89
CA LEU A 65 -25.72 -4.78 -17.55
C LEU A 65 -24.95 -3.65 -16.86
N THR A 66 -23.62 -3.63 -16.94
CA THR A 66 -22.77 -2.70 -16.19
C THR A 66 -22.08 -1.66 -17.07
N GLY A 67 -21.93 -1.93 -18.38
CA GLY A 67 -21.15 -1.11 -19.31
C GLY A 67 -19.66 -1.49 -19.35
N GLU A 68 -19.25 -2.54 -18.66
CA GLU A 68 -17.86 -2.97 -18.57
C GLU A 68 -17.53 -4.05 -19.62
N GLY A 69 -16.41 -3.90 -20.34
CA GLY A 69 -15.91 -4.86 -21.34
C GLY A 69 -16.29 -4.52 -22.79
N ALA A 70 -15.96 -5.43 -23.72
CA ALA A 70 -16.34 -5.31 -25.13
C ALA A 70 -17.82 -5.68 -25.36
N PRO A 71 -18.51 -5.08 -26.35
CA PRO A 71 -19.94 -5.34 -26.59
C PRO A 71 -20.27 -6.77 -26.99
N PHE A 72 -19.35 -7.47 -27.67
CA PHE A 72 -19.58 -8.84 -28.16
C PHE A 72 -18.71 -9.86 -27.44
N LEU A 73 -19.28 -11.05 -27.25
CA LEU A 73 -18.57 -12.22 -26.72
C LEU A 73 -17.47 -12.72 -27.66
N SER A 74 -17.61 -12.47 -28.98
CA SER A 74 -16.59 -12.81 -29.98
C SER A 74 -15.29 -12.02 -29.82
N ASP A 75 -15.37 -10.84 -29.20
CA ASP A 75 -14.22 -9.96 -28.97
C ASP A 75 -13.48 -10.31 -27.68
N ILE A 76 -14.02 -11.28 -26.91
CA ILE A 76 -13.41 -11.82 -25.70
C ILE A 76 -12.78 -13.16 -26.08
N ALA A 77 -11.51 -13.37 -25.71
CA ALA A 77 -10.75 -14.57 -26.06
C ALA A 77 -11.58 -15.87 -25.85
N ALA A 78 -11.42 -16.86 -26.74
CA ALA A 78 -12.30 -18.04 -26.86
C ALA A 78 -12.66 -18.79 -25.55
N GLY A 79 -11.85 -18.72 -24.49
CA GLY A 79 -12.18 -19.26 -23.17
C GLY A 79 -13.27 -18.49 -22.38
N ALA A 80 -13.54 -17.23 -22.74
CA ALA A 80 -14.54 -16.41 -22.07
C ALA A 80 -15.98 -16.68 -22.56
N GLY A 81 -16.15 -17.17 -23.79
CA GLY A 81 -17.47 -17.49 -24.34
C GLY A 81 -18.19 -18.58 -23.56
N GLU A 82 -17.47 -19.62 -23.15
CA GLU A 82 -18.02 -20.71 -22.35
C GLU A 82 -18.34 -20.26 -20.91
N THR A 83 -17.50 -19.41 -20.34
CA THR A 83 -17.72 -18.79 -19.02
C THR A 83 -18.97 -17.90 -19.04
N ALA A 84 -19.16 -17.11 -20.09
CA ALA A 84 -20.35 -16.28 -20.27
C ALA A 84 -21.63 -17.14 -20.43
N SER A 85 -21.56 -18.27 -21.14
CA SER A 85 -22.67 -19.22 -21.25
C SER A 85 -23.08 -19.76 -19.87
N ASN A 86 -22.11 -20.19 -19.06
CA ASN A 86 -22.35 -20.70 -17.71
C ASN A 86 -22.98 -19.63 -16.79
N ILE A 87 -22.55 -18.35 -16.92
CA ILE A 87 -23.15 -17.23 -16.16
C ILE A 87 -24.62 -17.03 -16.56
N VAL A 88 -24.94 -17.09 -17.85
CA VAL A 88 -26.32 -16.95 -18.34
C VAL A 88 -27.20 -18.08 -17.81
N GLU A 89 -26.69 -19.32 -17.84
CA GLU A 89 -27.38 -20.48 -17.26
C GLU A 89 -27.63 -20.32 -15.76
N LEU A 90 -26.65 -19.80 -15.02
CA LEU A 90 -26.76 -19.51 -13.59
C LEU A 90 -27.85 -18.47 -13.30
N VAL A 91 -27.87 -17.36 -14.06
CA VAL A 91 -28.88 -16.30 -13.94
C VAL A 91 -30.28 -16.83 -14.27
N GLN A 92 -30.39 -17.69 -15.28
CA GLN A 92 -31.65 -18.33 -15.64
C GLN A 92 -32.16 -19.25 -14.52
N ALA A 93 -31.27 -20.05 -13.91
CA ALA A 93 -31.60 -20.90 -12.77
C ALA A 93 -32.07 -20.08 -11.55
N MET A 94 -31.36 -19.00 -11.21
CA MET A 94 -31.76 -18.08 -10.13
C MET A 94 -33.11 -17.41 -10.39
N THR A 95 -33.37 -17.02 -11.65
CA THR A 95 -34.65 -16.42 -12.05
C THR A 95 -35.81 -17.40 -11.90
N ASN A 96 -35.59 -18.69 -12.23
CA ASN A 96 -36.59 -19.73 -12.05
C ASN A 96 -36.89 -19.97 -10.56
N ILE A 97 -35.87 -19.98 -9.71
CA ILE A 97 -36.02 -20.07 -8.24
C ILE A 97 -36.79 -18.87 -7.68
N SER A 98 -36.46 -17.65 -8.10
CA SER A 98 -37.13 -16.41 -7.64
C SER A 98 -38.61 -16.34 -8.06
N LYS A 99 -38.96 -16.87 -9.25
CA LYS A 99 -40.34 -16.93 -9.75
C LYS A 99 -41.21 -17.95 -8.99
N MET A 100 -40.61 -18.94 -8.33
CA MET A 100 -41.30 -19.87 -7.44
C MET A 100 -41.61 -19.17 -6.09
N ARG A 101 -42.62 -18.29 -6.08
CA ARG A 101 -43.08 -17.61 -4.86
C ARG A 101 -43.61 -18.62 -3.83
N LEU A 102 -42.92 -18.75 -2.71
CA LEU A 102 -43.30 -19.51 -1.49
C LEU A 102 -44.58 -19.01 -0.78
N GLY A 103 -45.21 -17.94 -1.28
CA GLY A 103 -46.19 -17.14 -0.52
C GLY A 103 -47.65 -17.59 -0.56
N ALA A 104 -48.01 -18.69 -1.21
CA ALA A 104 -49.40 -19.16 -1.24
C ALA A 104 -49.46 -20.68 -1.46
N LEU A 105 -49.16 -21.47 -0.44
CA LEU A 105 -49.07 -22.92 -0.61
C LEU A 105 -49.69 -23.67 0.57
N THR A 106 -50.79 -24.38 0.30
CA THR A 106 -51.34 -25.49 1.10
C THR A 106 -51.81 -26.58 0.12
N GLY A 107 -51.34 -27.83 0.24
CA GLY A 107 -51.85 -29.00 -0.51
C GLY A 107 -50.82 -29.78 -1.35
N LYS A 108 -51.27 -30.84 -2.05
CA LYS A 108 -50.43 -31.77 -2.87
C LYS A 108 -49.54 -31.10 -3.93
N ALA A 109 -49.87 -29.87 -4.34
CA ALA A 109 -49.02 -29.05 -5.22
C ALA A 109 -47.64 -28.74 -4.61
N HIS A 110 -47.48 -28.79 -3.27
CA HIS A 110 -46.20 -28.62 -2.58
C HIS A 110 -45.15 -29.62 -2.98
N ALA A 111 -45.49 -30.92 -3.01
CA ALA A 111 -44.51 -31.96 -3.25
C ALA A 111 -43.88 -31.81 -4.64
N LYS A 112 -44.70 -31.41 -5.62
CA LYS A 112 -44.22 -31.11 -6.98
C LYS A 112 -43.32 -29.87 -7.00
N MET A 113 -43.74 -28.76 -6.37
CA MET A 113 -42.95 -27.53 -6.35
C MET A 113 -41.63 -27.70 -5.58
N VAL A 114 -41.61 -28.44 -4.47
CA VAL A 114 -40.39 -28.76 -3.72
C VAL A 114 -39.44 -29.60 -4.56
N ASN A 115 -39.95 -30.58 -5.32
CA ASN A 115 -39.12 -31.37 -6.24
C ASN A 115 -38.56 -30.51 -7.39
N GLU A 116 -39.35 -29.61 -7.96
CA GLU A 116 -38.89 -28.69 -9.00
C GLU A 116 -37.84 -27.69 -8.48
N LEU A 117 -38.02 -27.17 -7.26
CA LEU A 117 -37.05 -26.31 -6.58
C LEU A 117 -35.75 -27.07 -6.30
N ASN A 118 -35.85 -28.31 -5.79
CA ASN A 118 -34.68 -29.15 -5.53
C ASN A 118 -33.91 -29.47 -6.82
N THR A 119 -34.64 -29.73 -7.92
CA THR A 119 -34.04 -29.94 -9.25
C THR A 119 -33.34 -28.68 -9.75
N ALA A 120 -33.97 -27.51 -9.61
CA ALA A 120 -33.37 -26.23 -10.00
C ALA A 120 -32.14 -25.87 -9.17
N LEU A 121 -32.16 -26.16 -7.86
CA LEU A 121 -31.01 -26.00 -6.97
C LEU A 121 -29.87 -26.93 -7.37
N GLY A 122 -30.14 -28.20 -7.67
CA GLY A 122 -29.12 -29.14 -8.14
C GLY A 122 -28.49 -28.71 -9.48
N ALA A 123 -29.29 -28.18 -10.40
CA ALA A 123 -28.79 -27.61 -11.65
C ALA A 123 -27.91 -26.37 -11.40
N TYR A 124 -28.35 -25.46 -10.52
CA TYR A 124 -27.58 -24.29 -10.11
C TYR A 124 -26.23 -24.67 -9.48
N GLU A 125 -26.22 -25.63 -8.55
CA GLU A 125 -24.98 -26.10 -7.90
C GLU A 125 -24.02 -26.73 -8.91
N THR A 126 -24.54 -27.48 -9.89
CA THR A 126 -23.73 -28.07 -10.96
C THR A 126 -23.06 -26.99 -11.81
N VAL A 127 -23.83 -25.99 -12.26
CA VAL A 127 -23.31 -24.87 -13.05
C VAL A 127 -22.32 -24.02 -12.24
N ARG A 128 -22.64 -23.74 -10.96
CA ARG A 128 -21.74 -23.03 -10.04
C ARG A 128 -20.42 -23.77 -9.91
N LYS A 129 -20.44 -25.09 -9.71
CA LYS A 129 -19.22 -25.90 -9.58
C LYS A 129 -18.38 -25.87 -10.85
N GLN A 130 -18.99 -26.04 -12.03
CA GLN A 130 -18.29 -25.97 -13.32
C GLN A 130 -17.71 -24.57 -13.59
N LEU A 131 -18.47 -23.52 -13.27
CA LEU A 131 -18.00 -22.14 -13.34
C LEU A 131 -16.81 -21.93 -12.41
N ASN A 132 -16.94 -22.36 -11.14
CA ASN A 132 -15.88 -22.24 -10.15
C ASN A 132 -14.59 -22.96 -10.58
N GLU A 133 -14.68 -24.20 -11.08
CA GLU A 133 -13.52 -24.97 -11.57
C GLU A 133 -12.75 -24.23 -12.68
N ARG A 134 -13.47 -23.60 -13.62
CA ARG A 134 -12.87 -22.83 -14.73
C ARG A 134 -12.31 -21.50 -14.27
N VAL A 135 -13.10 -20.75 -13.51
CA VAL A 135 -12.72 -19.43 -12.99
C VAL A 135 -11.50 -19.55 -12.07
N THR A 136 -11.36 -20.63 -11.31
CA THR A 136 -10.22 -20.88 -10.42
C THR A 136 -8.88 -20.86 -11.18
N ALA A 137 -8.81 -21.46 -12.37
CA ALA A 137 -7.59 -21.48 -13.18
C ALA A 137 -7.21 -20.07 -13.64
N THR A 138 -8.16 -19.34 -14.24
CA THR A 138 -7.97 -17.94 -14.67
C THR A 138 -7.61 -17.03 -13.50
N TYR A 139 -8.26 -17.21 -12.34
CA TYR A 139 -7.97 -16.45 -11.13
C TYR A 139 -6.52 -16.66 -10.69
N ARG A 140 -6.05 -17.91 -10.66
CA ARG A 140 -4.67 -18.23 -10.29
C ARG A 140 -3.66 -17.57 -11.22
N GLU A 141 -3.88 -17.63 -12.53
CA GLU A 141 -3.01 -17.02 -13.54
C GLU A 141 -2.95 -15.49 -13.39
N LEU A 142 -4.12 -14.84 -13.34
CA LEU A 142 -4.20 -13.38 -13.14
C LEU A 142 -3.54 -12.95 -11.83
N LEU A 143 -3.65 -13.75 -10.77
CA LEU A 143 -3.07 -13.44 -9.48
C LEU A 143 -1.54 -13.56 -9.49
N VAL A 144 -0.99 -14.55 -10.20
CA VAL A 144 0.46 -14.66 -10.44
C VAL A 144 0.98 -13.47 -11.25
N GLU A 145 0.26 -13.07 -12.29
CA GLU A 145 0.62 -11.88 -13.08
C GLU A 145 0.55 -10.60 -12.26
N PHE A 146 -0.48 -10.45 -11.41
CA PHE A 146 -0.63 -9.29 -10.54
C PHE A 146 0.50 -9.20 -9.53
N ASP A 147 0.83 -10.32 -8.87
CA ASP A 147 1.97 -10.41 -7.95
C ASP A 147 3.29 -10.07 -8.65
N ALA A 148 3.52 -10.60 -9.85
CA ALA A 148 4.70 -10.27 -10.66
C ALA A 148 4.77 -8.78 -11.01
N ALA A 149 3.66 -8.18 -11.47
CA ALA A 149 3.58 -6.76 -11.80
C ALA A 149 3.81 -5.87 -10.56
N VAL A 150 3.24 -6.24 -9.42
CA VAL A 150 3.48 -5.56 -8.14
C VAL A 150 4.94 -5.64 -7.75
N ASN A 151 5.57 -6.82 -7.81
CA ASN A 151 6.98 -7.00 -7.48
C ASN A 151 7.92 -6.22 -8.41
N ALA A 152 7.63 -6.21 -9.71
CA ALA A 152 8.33 -5.41 -10.73
C ALA A 152 8.06 -3.89 -10.62
N SER A 153 7.09 -3.48 -9.78
CA SER A 153 6.64 -2.08 -9.63
C SER A 153 5.99 -1.51 -10.91
N GLU A 154 5.38 -2.37 -11.73
CA GLU A 154 4.58 -2.01 -12.92
C GLU A 154 3.18 -1.55 -12.52
N LEU A 155 3.07 -0.45 -11.76
CA LEU A 155 1.82 -0.06 -11.07
C LEU A 155 0.63 0.13 -12.02
N LYS A 156 0.85 0.65 -13.24
CA LYS A 156 -0.23 0.80 -14.24
C LYS A 156 -0.82 -0.53 -14.68
N ARG A 157 0.03 -1.53 -14.92
CA ARG A 157 -0.40 -2.89 -15.27
C ARG A 157 -1.12 -3.54 -14.08
N ALA A 158 -0.57 -3.34 -12.88
CA ALA A 158 -1.17 -3.82 -11.64
C ALA A 158 -2.58 -3.27 -11.42
N ASP A 159 -2.87 -2.01 -11.78
CA ASP A 159 -4.22 -1.41 -11.70
C ASP A 159 -5.25 -2.19 -12.56
N PHE A 160 -4.86 -2.51 -13.79
CA PHE A 160 -5.71 -3.28 -14.70
C PHE A 160 -5.95 -4.70 -14.17
N LEU A 161 -4.87 -5.39 -13.75
CA LEU A 161 -4.95 -6.75 -13.22
C LEU A 161 -5.79 -6.82 -11.94
N LYS A 162 -5.62 -5.84 -11.03
CA LYS A 162 -6.45 -5.74 -9.81
C LYS A 162 -7.93 -5.62 -10.16
N THR A 163 -8.28 -4.78 -11.12
CA THR A 163 -9.68 -4.62 -11.56
C THR A 163 -10.25 -5.92 -12.11
N ALA A 164 -9.47 -6.67 -12.90
CA ALA A 164 -9.88 -7.99 -13.39
C ALA A 164 -10.04 -9.00 -12.23
N LEU A 165 -9.10 -9.02 -11.28
CA LEU A 165 -9.14 -9.90 -10.11
C LEU A 165 -10.34 -9.61 -9.20
N ASP A 166 -10.70 -8.34 -8.99
CA ASP A 166 -11.87 -7.93 -8.20
C ASP A 166 -13.20 -8.41 -8.81
N GLN A 167 -13.24 -8.67 -10.13
CA GLN A 167 -14.41 -9.24 -10.82
C GLN A 167 -14.39 -10.76 -10.77
N VAL A 168 -13.23 -11.36 -11.03
CA VAL A 168 -13.03 -12.82 -11.03
C VAL A 168 -13.23 -13.42 -9.64
N SER A 169 -12.80 -12.73 -8.58
CA SER A 169 -12.96 -13.19 -7.19
C SER A 169 -14.43 -13.34 -6.78
N ARG A 170 -15.35 -12.58 -7.36
CA ARG A 170 -16.80 -12.70 -7.10
C ARG A 170 -17.42 -13.98 -7.64
N LEU A 171 -16.72 -14.66 -8.55
CA LEU A 171 -17.17 -15.86 -9.23
C LEU A 171 -16.43 -17.12 -8.76
N CYS A 172 -15.49 -16.98 -7.82
CA CYS A 172 -14.67 -18.06 -7.30
C CYS A 172 -14.85 -18.19 -5.79
N ASP A 173 -15.10 -19.42 -5.33
CA ASP A 173 -15.28 -19.77 -3.91
C ASP A 173 -13.97 -20.28 -3.26
N ASP A 174 -12.81 -20.07 -3.89
CA ASP A 174 -11.51 -20.51 -3.38
C ASP A 174 -10.93 -19.50 -2.35
N ASP A 175 -11.14 -19.81 -1.06
CA ASP A 175 -10.67 -19.01 0.08
C ASP A 175 -9.14 -18.80 0.10
N GLU A 176 -8.35 -19.71 -0.47
CA GLU A 176 -6.89 -19.58 -0.52
C GLU A 176 -6.47 -18.53 -1.55
N LEU A 177 -7.10 -18.56 -2.73
CA LEU A 177 -6.89 -17.54 -3.76
C LEU A 177 -7.36 -16.15 -3.28
N ASP A 178 -8.50 -16.05 -2.60
CA ASP A 178 -8.97 -14.78 -2.03
C ASP A 178 -8.01 -14.25 -0.96
N SER A 179 -7.54 -15.13 -0.06
CA SER A 179 -6.52 -14.77 0.95
C SER A 179 -5.23 -14.25 0.31
N ARG A 180 -4.79 -14.88 -0.79
CA ARG A 180 -3.61 -14.44 -1.54
C ARG A 180 -3.87 -13.12 -2.28
N LEU A 181 -5.06 -12.91 -2.84
CA LEU A 181 -5.45 -11.62 -3.44
C LEU A 181 -5.39 -10.49 -2.41
N VAL A 182 -5.88 -10.70 -1.19
CA VAL A 182 -5.79 -9.70 -0.11
C VAL A 182 -4.33 -9.37 0.21
N ALA A 183 -3.46 -10.38 0.32
CA ALA A 183 -2.04 -10.19 0.62
C ALA A 183 -1.30 -9.40 -0.49
N VAL A 184 -1.51 -9.77 -1.76
CA VAL A 184 -0.89 -9.06 -2.90
C VAL A 184 -1.48 -7.66 -3.05
N SER A 185 -2.78 -7.49 -2.82
CA SER A 185 -3.43 -6.17 -2.80
C SER A 185 -2.85 -5.27 -1.72
N ALA A 186 -2.53 -5.81 -0.55
CA ALA A 186 -1.88 -5.05 0.52
C ALA A 186 -0.49 -4.56 0.11
N ALA A 187 0.30 -5.41 -0.57
CA ALA A 187 1.61 -5.03 -1.11
C ALA A 187 1.50 -3.98 -2.24
N TYR A 188 0.49 -4.12 -3.10
CA TYR A 188 0.16 -3.16 -4.14
C TYR A 188 -0.18 -1.77 -3.57
N GLU A 189 -1.10 -1.69 -2.60
CA GLU A 189 -1.48 -0.42 -1.96
C GLU A 189 -0.27 0.19 -1.23
N PHE A 190 0.58 -0.64 -0.61
CA PHE A 190 1.83 -0.18 0.00
C PHE A 190 2.79 0.45 -1.03
N LYS A 191 2.91 -0.13 -2.23
CA LYS A 191 3.74 0.42 -3.31
C LYS A 191 3.16 1.69 -3.93
N LYS A 192 1.84 1.82 -3.93
CA LYS A 192 1.14 3.08 -4.22
C LYS A 192 1.22 4.09 -3.08
N LEU A 193 1.98 3.77 -2.03
CA LEU A 193 2.19 4.54 -0.81
C LEU A 193 0.96 4.69 0.08
N ARG A 194 -0.22 4.14 -0.30
CA ARG A 194 -1.50 4.21 0.43
C ARG A 194 -1.50 3.36 1.70
N PHE A 195 -0.75 3.81 2.70
CA PHE A 195 -0.37 3.01 3.87
C PHE A 195 -1.55 2.61 4.77
N GLU A 196 -2.61 3.42 4.84
CA GLU A 196 -3.81 3.08 5.63
C GLU A 196 -4.55 1.90 5.01
N ARG A 197 -4.82 1.96 3.71
CA ARG A 197 -5.48 0.85 2.99
C ARG A 197 -4.62 -0.41 3.01
N ALA A 198 -3.31 -0.26 2.84
CA ALA A 198 -2.37 -1.37 2.97
C ALA A 198 -2.42 -1.99 4.38
N MET A 199 -2.55 -1.17 5.43
CA MET A 199 -2.65 -1.64 6.81
C MET A 199 -3.93 -2.43 7.06
N ASP A 200 -5.07 -1.96 6.55
CA ASP A 200 -6.35 -2.67 6.69
C ASP A 200 -6.30 -4.04 6.00
N LEU A 201 -5.79 -4.09 4.77
CA LEU A 201 -5.63 -5.35 4.02
C LEU A 201 -4.61 -6.29 4.69
N GLN A 202 -3.49 -5.77 5.20
CA GLN A 202 -2.53 -6.58 5.96
C GLN A 202 -3.15 -7.13 7.25
N ARG A 203 -3.93 -6.33 7.98
CA ARG A 203 -4.62 -6.78 9.19
C ARG A 203 -5.62 -7.88 8.87
N GLU A 204 -6.38 -7.72 7.78
CA GLU A 204 -7.32 -8.73 7.30
C GLU A 204 -6.60 -10.04 6.94
N SER A 205 -5.58 -9.97 6.09
CA SER A 205 -4.75 -11.11 5.69
C SER A 205 -4.16 -11.83 6.91
N PHE A 206 -3.53 -11.09 7.81
CA PHE A 206 -2.94 -11.63 9.03
C PHE A 206 -3.98 -12.27 9.97
N THR A 207 -5.16 -11.66 10.12
CA THR A 207 -6.24 -12.22 10.95
C THR A 207 -6.80 -13.51 10.35
N ARG A 208 -6.96 -13.58 9.03
CA ARG A 208 -7.37 -14.81 8.32
C ARG A 208 -6.35 -15.93 8.52
N ALA A 209 -5.05 -15.63 8.43
CA ALA A 209 -3.99 -16.59 8.67
C ALA A 209 -4.05 -17.16 10.10
N LEU A 210 -4.24 -16.32 11.12
CA LEU A 210 -4.34 -16.75 12.52
C LEU A 210 -5.59 -17.61 12.81
N ARG A 211 -6.71 -17.37 12.13
CA ARG A 211 -7.98 -18.10 12.37
C ARG A 211 -7.93 -19.56 11.93
N LYS A 212 -7.02 -19.95 11.04
CA LYS A 212 -6.91 -21.33 10.54
C LYS A 212 -6.56 -22.35 11.64
N GLY A 213 -6.21 -21.90 12.86
CA GLY A 213 -6.04 -22.77 14.04
C GLY A 213 -4.85 -23.72 13.95
N THR A 214 -4.05 -23.61 12.88
CA THR A 214 -2.88 -24.43 12.63
C THR A 214 -1.67 -23.89 13.38
N ARG A 215 -0.66 -24.76 13.53
CA ARG A 215 0.67 -24.31 13.98
C ARG A 215 1.19 -23.26 13.00
N VAL A 216 1.69 -22.16 13.54
CA VAL A 216 2.38 -21.11 12.77
C VAL A 216 3.35 -21.71 11.75
N THR A 217 3.28 -21.18 10.53
CA THR A 217 4.09 -21.52 9.38
C THR A 217 5.07 -20.40 9.02
N GLU A 218 5.97 -20.67 8.06
CA GLU A 218 6.87 -19.64 7.53
C GLU A 218 6.11 -18.53 6.79
N ALA A 219 5.01 -18.88 6.10
CA ALA A 219 4.15 -17.92 5.41
C ALA A 219 3.49 -16.93 6.38
N ASP A 220 2.94 -17.43 7.49
CA ASP A 220 2.32 -16.57 8.53
C ASP A 220 3.33 -15.56 9.11
N CYS A 221 4.60 -15.94 9.19
CA CYS A 221 5.67 -15.04 9.63
C CYS A 221 5.99 -13.95 8.62
N LEU A 222 5.85 -14.27 7.32
CA LEU A 222 6.04 -13.29 6.26
C LEU A 222 4.92 -12.25 6.29
N ASP A 223 3.68 -12.70 6.45
CA ASP A 223 2.52 -11.81 6.61
C ASP A 223 2.67 -10.93 7.86
N ALA A 224 3.09 -11.51 8.99
CA ALA A 224 3.40 -10.73 10.20
C ALA A 224 4.53 -9.71 9.98
N CYS A 225 5.57 -10.07 9.21
CA CYS A 225 6.68 -9.17 8.90
C CYS A 225 6.21 -8.01 8.02
N ASN A 226 5.39 -8.29 7.01
CA ASN A 226 4.80 -7.29 6.13
C ASN A 226 3.87 -6.37 6.93
N PHE A 227 2.97 -6.93 7.74
CA PHE A 227 2.07 -6.16 8.59
C PHE A 227 2.84 -5.26 9.57
N ALA A 228 3.84 -5.80 10.28
CA ALA A 228 4.69 -5.01 11.17
C ALA A 228 5.44 -3.90 10.44
N HIS A 229 5.89 -4.13 9.21
CA HIS A 229 6.52 -3.09 8.39
C HIS A 229 5.52 -1.99 8.03
N VAL A 230 4.28 -2.31 7.65
CA VAL A 230 3.23 -1.33 7.38
C VAL A 230 2.88 -0.53 8.64
N LEU A 231 2.74 -1.17 9.80
CA LEU A 231 2.52 -0.49 11.08
C LEU A 231 3.64 0.51 11.39
N PHE A 232 4.90 0.08 11.23
CA PHE A 232 6.05 0.97 11.40
C PHE A 232 6.02 2.17 10.46
N LYS A 233 5.66 1.94 9.19
CA LYS A 233 5.52 3.03 8.21
C LYS A 233 4.37 3.98 8.55
N ASN A 234 3.33 3.53 9.24
CA ASN A 234 2.26 4.38 9.76
C ASN A 234 2.61 5.05 11.11
N GLY A 235 3.84 4.92 11.62
CA GLY A 235 4.24 5.52 12.90
C GLY A 235 3.89 4.72 14.14
N LEU A 236 3.17 3.60 13.98
CA LEU A 236 2.69 2.70 15.03
C LEU A 236 3.80 1.75 15.49
N MET A 237 4.88 2.32 15.99
CA MET A 237 6.12 1.60 16.31
C MET A 237 5.93 0.60 17.47
N GLY A 238 5.10 0.95 18.45
CA GLY A 238 4.79 0.10 19.60
C GLY A 238 4.10 -1.20 19.17
N GLU A 239 3.05 -1.07 18.35
CA GLU A 239 2.28 -2.19 17.81
C GLU A 239 3.13 -3.04 16.86
N SER A 240 3.87 -2.42 15.94
CA SER A 240 4.81 -3.11 15.04
C SER A 240 5.77 -4.01 15.82
N ARG A 241 6.32 -3.50 16.93
CA ARG A 241 7.20 -4.27 17.81
C ARG A 241 6.47 -5.39 18.53
N ALA A 242 5.25 -5.14 19.01
CA ALA A 242 4.44 -6.15 19.69
C ALA A 242 4.16 -7.33 18.75
N VAL A 243 3.75 -7.06 17.51
CA VAL A 243 3.55 -8.08 16.45
C VAL A 243 4.82 -8.89 16.22
N CYS A 244 5.97 -8.22 15.98
CA CYS A 244 7.23 -8.93 15.76
C CYS A 244 7.61 -9.84 16.94
N ARG A 245 7.47 -9.36 18.18
CA ARG A 245 7.81 -10.14 19.39
C ARG A 245 6.87 -11.31 19.60
N ALA A 246 5.56 -11.12 19.41
CA ALA A 246 4.58 -12.19 19.48
C ALA A 246 4.89 -13.27 18.44
N MET A 247 5.18 -12.87 17.19
CA MET A 247 5.50 -13.79 16.11
C MET A 247 6.78 -14.59 16.36
N LEU A 248 7.83 -13.94 16.86
CA LEU A 248 9.08 -14.59 17.26
C LEU A 248 8.90 -15.59 18.43
N ALA A 249 7.95 -15.33 19.32
CA ALA A 249 7.60 -16.25 20.40
C ALA A 249 6.83 -17.47 19.87
N LEU A 250 5.78 -17.24 19.07
CA LEU A 250 4.92 -18.28 18.52
C LEU A 250 5.65 -19.28 17.62
N THR A 251 6.65 -18.81 16.87
CA THR A 251 7.47 -19.66 15.99
C THR A 251 8.37 -20.66 16.74
N GLY A 252 8.66 -20.42 18.02
CA GLY A 252 9.41 -21.33 18.88
C GLY A 252 10.74 -21.82 18.31
N ARG A 253 11.08 -23.10 18.56
CA ARG A 253 12.29 -23.74 18.02
C ARG A 253 12.19 -24.08 16.54
N ARG A 254 10.97 -24.38 16.06
CA ARG A 254 10.73 -24.79 14.67
C ARG A 254 11.12 -23.70 13.66
N GLY A 255 10.87 -22.44 14.00
CA GLY A 255 11.18 -21.33 13.11
C GLY A 255 12.65 -20.92 13.04
N LYS A 256 13.57 -21.55 13.78
CA LYS A 256 14.98 -21.11 13.85
C LYS A 256 15.68 -21.06 12.50
N GLU A 257 15.34 -21.98 11.60
CA GLU A 257 15.94 -22.06 10.26
C GLU A 257 15.24 -21.17 9.22
N TRP A 258 14.06 -20.63 9.56
CA TRP A 258 13.28 -19.81 8.63
C TRP A 258 13.94 -18.46 8.40
N GLN A 259 14.11 -18.11 7.13
CA GLN A 259 14.74 -16.86 6.75
C GLN A 259 13.90 -15.67 7.21
N VAL A 260 12.58 -15.80 7.11
CA VAL A 260 11.64 -14.77 7.55
C VAL A 260 11.64 -14.54 9.07
N ARG A 261 11.99 -15.56 9.88
CA ARG A 261 12.17 -15.35 11.32
C ARG A 261 13.35 -14.41 11.58
N ARG A 262 14.42 -14.54 10.79
CA ARG A 262 15.57 -13.64 10.84
C ARG A 262 15.16 -12.23 10.41
N LEU A 263 14.30 -12.10 9.38
CA LEU A 263 13.74 -10.79 8.98
C LEU A 263 12.95 -10.14 10.10
N LEU A 264 12.06 -10.87 10.77
CA LEU A 264 11.32 -10.39 11.94
C LEU A 264 12.27 -9.97 13.08
N SER A 265 13.32 -10.75 13.34
CA SER A 265 14.34 -10.41 14.34
C SER A 265 15.07 -9.12 13.98
N MET A 266 15.48 -8.97 12.73
CA MET A 266 16.12 -7.76 12.20
C MET A 266 15.18 -6.55 12.29
N LEU A 267 13.91 -6.67 11.90
CA LEU A 267 12.90 -5.62 12.04
C LEU A 267 12.68 -5.26 13.51
N THR A 268 12.65 -6.24 14.41
CA THR A 268 12.58 -5.95 15.86
C THR A 268 13.81 -5.19 16.34
N GLY A 269 15.00 -5.55 15.86
CA GLY A 269 16.24 -4.83 16.16
C GLY A 269 16.20 -3.39 15.63
N TRP A 270 15.66 -3.20 14.44
CA TRP A 270 15.43 -1.89 13.83
C TRP A 270 14.48 -1.02 14.68
N LEU A 271 13.35 -1.59 15.10
CA LEU A 271 12.41 -0.90 16.00
C LEU A 271 13.05 -0.59 17.35
N ASP A 272 13.87 -1.48 17.90
CA ASP A 272 14.60 -1.24 19.15
C ASP A 272 15.54 -0.02 18.98
N ILE A 273 16.28 0.09 17.87
CA ILE A 273 17.08 1.28 17.53
C ILE A 273 16.22 2.53 17.45
N GLU A 274 15.10 2.49 16.74
CA GLU A 274 14.24 3.68 16.56
C GLU A 274 13.60 4.14 17.89
N SER A 275 13.43 3.26 18.88
CA SER A 275 13.02 3.65 20.24
C SER A 275 14.14 4.09 21.18
N GLY A 276 15.38 4.13 20.69
CA GLY A 276 16.52 4.53 21.48
C GLY A 276 17.31 3.38 22.11
N SER A 277 17.04 2.10 21.80
CA SER A 277 17.78 0.94 22.36
C SER A 277 18.88 0.46 21.40
N LEU A 278 19.84 1.33 21.12
CA LEU A 278 20.81 1.15 20.02
C LEU A 278 21.60 -0.16 20.07
N HIS A 279 22.37 -0.40 21.15
CA HIS A 279 23.25 -1.56 21.24
C HIS A 279 22.47 -2.89 21.12
N ARG A 280 21.34 -2.98 21.83
CA ARG A 280 20.46 -4.15 21.75
C ARG A 280 19.92 -4.37 20.34
N GLY A 281 19.46 -3.29 19.70
CA GLY A 281 18.91 -3.34 18.36
C GLY A 281 19.96 -3.71 17.31
N ALA A 282 21.14 -3.11 17.38
CA ALA A 282 22.26 -3.39 16.49
C ALA A 282 22.80 -4.82 16.64
N ALA A 283 22.96 -5.31 17.88
CA ALA A 283 23.35 -6.68 18.14
C ALA A 283 22.35 -7.67 17.53
N ARG A 284 21.04 -7.41 17.68
CA ARG A 284 20.00 -8.24 17.07
C ARG A 284 20.03 -8.19 15.54
N ILE A 285 20.22 -7.01 14.94
CA ILE A 285 20.35 -6.85 13.49
C ILE A 285 21.56 -7.65 12.98
N GLY A 286 22.74 -7.51 13.60
CA GLY A 286 23.95 -8.21 13.18
C GLY A 286 23.80 -9.74 13.27
N GLN A 287 23.24 -10.24 14.37
CA GLN A 287 22.96 -11.66 14.53
C GLN A 287 21.95 -12.19 13.49
N ALA A 288 20.88 -11.44 13.23
CA ALA A 288 19.87 -11.85 12.26
C ALA A 288 20.43 -11.84 10.83
N PHE A 289 21.10 -10.75 10.44
CA PHE A 289 21.60 -10.50 9.09
C PHE A 289 22.70 -11.49 8.68
N SER A 290 23.62 -11.80 9.60
CA SER A 290 24.74 -12.73 9.32
C SER A 290 24.30 -14.14 8.92
N GLY A 291 23.12 -14.60 9.35
CA GLY A 291 22.60 -15.91 8.96
C GLY A 291 21.51 -15.87 7.90
N MET A 292 21.30 -14.74 7.23
CA MET A 292 20.41 -14.64 6.07
C MET A 292 21.08 -15.16 4.80
N THR A 293 20.29 -15.63 3.84
CA THR A 293 20.80 -15.90 2.48
C THR A 293 21.27 -14.61 1.78
N GLN A 294 22.13 -14.76 0.78
CA GLN A 294 22.66 -13.64 -0.01
C GLN A 294 21.54 -12.75 -0.58
N HIS A 295 20.47 -13.37 -1.12
CA HIS A 295 19.31 -12.65 -1.64
C HIS A 295 18.70 -11.68 -0.61
N TYR A 296 18.48 -12.14 0.62
CA TYR A 296 17.95 -11.31 1.70
C TYR A 296 18.96 -10.26 2.19
N GLN A 297 20.23 -10.62 2.25
CA GLN A 297 21.28 -9.68 2.63
C GLN A 297 21.35 -8.50 1.65
N ASP A 298 21.22 -8.76 0.34
CA ASP A 298 21.22 -7.72 -0.69
C ASP A 298 19.94 -6.87 -0.63
N GLN A 299 18.79 -7.50 -0.38
CA GLN A 299 17.53 -6.79 -0.22
C GLN A 299 17.51 -5.85 0.99
N TYR A 300 18.11 -6.25 2.11
CA TYR A 300 17.99 -5.55 3.40
C TYR A 300 19.29 -4.89 3.89
N ARG A 301 20.33 -4.81 3.05
CA ARG A 301 21.65 -4.26 3.39
C ARG A 301 21.62 -2.86 4.02
N GLY A 302 20.60 -2.06 3.71
CA GLY A 302 20.46 -0.70 4.29
C GLY A 302 20.29 -0.70 5.81
N ILE A 303 19.64 -1.71 6.40
CA ILE A 303 19.34 -1.76 7.85
C ILE A 303 20.60 -1.90 8.71
N PRO A 304 21.49 -2.90 8.50
CA PRO A 304 22.74 -3.00 9.27
C PRO A 304 23.66 -1.80 9.04
N LEU A 305 23.74 -1.26 7.81
CA LEU A 305 24.51 -0.05 7.53
C LEU A 305 24.02 1.15 8.35
N ARG A 306 22.70 1.33 8.44
CA ARG A 306 22.09 2.38 9.25
C ARG A 306 22.43 2.23 10.74
N ALA A 307 22.37 1.00 11.26
CA ALA A 307 22.76 0.71 12.63
C ALA A 307 24.25 1.01 12.90
N GLN A 308 25.13 0.63 11.98
CA GLN A 308 26.57 0.91 12.06
C GLN A 308 26.87 2.40 12.03
N LEU A 309 26.21 3.17 11.16
CA LEU A 309 26.31 4.63 11.10
C LEU A 309 25.88 5.28 12.43
N TYR A 310 24.78 4.82 13.02
CA TYR A 310 24.30 5.37 14.31
C TYR A 310 25.23 5.08 15.49
N LEU A 311 25.92 3.95 15.45
CA LEU A 311 26.92 3.56 16.43
C LEU A 311 28.31 4.15 16.14
N GLY A 312 28.50 4.84 15.00
CA GLY A 312 29.81 5.31 14.57
C GLY A 312 30.82 4.19 14.32
N LEU A 313 30.36 2.97 14.02
CA LEU A 313 31.23 1.80 13.75
C LEU A 313 31.83 1.81 12.34
N GLN A 314 31.34 2.69 11.48
CA GLN A 314 31.76 2.80 10.09
C GLN A 314 31.83 4.28 9.72
N ASN A 315 32.83 4.64 8.93
CA ASN A 315 32.89 5.97 8.34
C ASN A 315 31.86 6.08 7.20
N PHE A 316 31.19 7.23 7.11
CA PHE A 316 30.25 7.54 6.04
C PHE A 316 30.88 7.40 4.64
N ASP A 317 32.10 7.92 4.45
CA ASP A 317 32.77 7.93 3.16
C ASP A 317 33.11 6.50 2.68
N GLU A 318 33.56 5.65 3.59
CA GLU A 318 33.82 4.22 3.31
C GLU A 318 32.54 3.47 2.95
N ILE A 319 31.40 3.81 3.58
CA ILE A 319 30.10 3.21 3.25
C ILE A 319 29.68 3.65 1.85
N LEU A 320 29.77 4.95 1.57
CA LEU A 320 29.37 5.51 0.28
C LEU A 320 30.15 4.87 -0.89
N GLU A 321 31.45 4.63 -0.70
CA GLU A 321 32.31 3.98 -1.69
C GLU A 321 31.95 2.52 -1.94
N ARG A 322 31.64 1.75 -0.88
CA ARG A 322 31.19 0.36 -1.01
C ARG A 322 29.76 0.24 -1.54
N ALA A 323 28.95 1.27 -1.37
CA ALA A 323 27.54 1.32 -1.74
C ALA A 323 27.27 1.70 -3.20
N ARG A 324 28.32 1.93 -4.01
CA ARG A 324 28.23 2.47 -5.39
C ARG A 324 27.30 1.74 -6.37
N THR A 325 26.86 0.52 -6.06
CA THR A 325 26.03 -0.30 -6.95
C THR A 325 24.62 -0.61 -6.41
N GLY A 326 24.27 -0.19 -5.19
CA GLY A 326 23.05 -0.63 -4.53
C GLY A 326 21.97 0.45 -4.38
N GLY A 327 20.92 0.43 -5.21
CA GLY A 327 19.78 1.34 -5.05
C GLY A 327 19.07 1.24 -3.69
N ARG A 328 19.16 0.09 -3.01
CA ARG A 328 18.49 -0.17 -1.72
C ARG A 328 19.16 0.47 -0.50
N VAL A 329 20.45 0.82 -0.60
CA VAL A 329 21.18 1.48 0.49
C VAL A 329 21.14 3.01 0.36
N ALA A 330 20.87 3.52 -0.83
CA ALA A 330 20.81 4.94 -1.14
C ALA A 330 19.90 5.75 -0.19
N PRO A 331 18.65 5.33 0.12
CA PRO A 331 17.81 6.09 1.05
C PRO A 331 18.42 6.22 2.45
N THR A 332 19.15 5.21 2.91
CA THR A 332 19.82 5.25 4.23
C THR A 332 20.97 6.25 4.23
N ILE A 333 21.79 6.22 3.19
CA ILE A 333 22.96 7.10 3.05
C ILE A 333 22.51 8.55 2.92
N VAL A 334 21.55 8.82 2.04
CA VAL A 334 21.01 10.17 1.83
C VAL A 334 20.34 10.69 3.11
N GLN A 335 19.51 9.89 3.79
CA GLN A 335 18.90 10.28 5.07
C GLN A 335 19.95 10.63 6.12
N PHE A 336 21.03 9.85 6.22
CA PHE A 336 22.10 10.10 7.18
C PHE A 336 22.89 11.36 6.82
N ALA A 337 23.27 11.55 5.55
CA ALA A 337 23.96 12.75 5.08
C ALA A 337 23.14 14.01 5.40
N CYS A 338 21.86 14.01 5.05
CA CYS A 338 20.96 15.13 5.31
C CYS A 338 20.79 15.43 6.82
N TRP A 339 20.88 14.40 7.65
CA TRP A 339 20.84 14.55 9.09
C TRP A 339 22.14 15.11 9.68
N THR A 340 23.31 14.67 9.18
CA THR A 340 24.61 15.19 9.68
C THR A 340 24.81 16.66 9.32
N GLU A 341 24.25 17.11 8.18
CA GLU A 341 24.43 18.45 7.60
C GLU A 341 25.87 18.77 7.21
N ARG A 342 26.73 17.76 7.08
CA ARG A 342 28.10 17.95 6.63
C ARG A 342 28.07 18.22 5.12
N PRO A 343 28.48 19.42 4.63
CA PRO A 343 28.29 19.79 3.23
C PRO A 343 28.82 18.74 2.26
N GLU A 344 30.07 18.30 2.44
CA GLU A 344 30.68 17.28 1.58
C GLU A 344 29.91 15.95 1.54
N GLN A 345 29.36 15.50 2.67
CA GLN A 345 28.57 14.27 2.73
C GLN A 345 27.23 14.42 2.01
N VAL A 346 26.57 15.56 2.18
CA VAL A 346 25.31 15.87 1.47
C VAL A 346 25.57 15.94 -0.03
N LYS A 347 26.62 16.66 -0.45
CA LYS A 347 27.00 16.80 -1.86
C LYS A 347 27.22 15.43 -2.50
N ARG A 348 28.14 14.63 -1.96
CA ARG A 348 28.48 13.31 -2.52
C ARG A 348 27.26 12.38 -2.55
N ALA A 349 26.44 12.36 -1.50
CA ALA A 349 25.25 11.51 -1.46
C ALA A 349 24.19 11.94 -2.49
N CYS A 350 23.96 13.24 -2.64
CA CYS A 350 23.00 13.78 -3.61
C CYS A 350 23.49 13.59 -5.05
N ASP A 351 24.75 13.92 -5.34
CA ASP A 351 25.35 13.70 -6.65
C ASP A 351 25.27 12.23 -7.06
N GLN A 352 25.47 11.31 -6.13
CA GLN A 352 25.43 9.89 -6.43
C GLN A 352 24.00 9.35 -6.59
N TYR A 353 23.07 9.69 -5.70
CA TYR A 353 21.79 8.97 -5.61
C TYR A 353 20.53 9.77 -5.91
N VAL A 354 20.64 11.09 -6.06
CA VAL A 354 19.50 12.00 -6.20
C VAL A 354 19.57 12.80 -7.51
N LEU A 355 20.73 13.40 -7.79
CA LEU A 355 20.91 14.35 -8.89
C LEU A 355 21.70 13.75 -10.07
N GLY A 356 22.55 12.76 -9.84
CA GLY A 356 23.43 12.22 -10.87
C GLY A 356 22.82 11.09 -11.71
N LYS A 357 23.67 10.52 -12.57
CA LYS A 357 23.30 9.43 -13.51
C LYS A 357 22.79 8.16 -12.83
N GLN A 358 23.09 7.98 -11.53
CA GLN A 358 22.62 6.88 -10.70
C GLN A 358 21.46 7.30 -9.78
N ALA A 359 20.68 8.31 -10.16
CA ALA A 359 19.49 8.72 -9.42
C ALA A 359 18.53 7.53 -9.25
N VAL A 360 18.45 7.02 -8.03
CA VAL A 360 17.62 5.87 -7.63
C VAL A 360 16.51 6.29 -6.67
N ILE A 361 16.63 7.50 -6.10
CA ILE A 361 15.59 8.09 -5.27
C ILE A 361 14.77 9.02 -6.17
N GLY A 362 13.52 8.63 -6.44
CA GLY A 362 12.63 9.39 -7.31
C GLY A 362 12.03 10.64 -6.64
N PRO A 363 11.58 11.61 -7.46
CA PRO A 363 11.01 12.90 -7.02
C PRO A 363 9.75 12.76 -6.17
N GLU A 364 9.06 11.63 -6.28
CA GLU A 364 7.85 11.28 -5.53
C GLU A 364 8.10 10.93 -4.05
N THR A 365 9.36 10.97 -3.58
CA THR A 365 9.71 10.56 -2.21
C THR A 365 10.03 11.75 -1.30
N GLN A 366 9.65 11.62 -0.02
CA GLN A 366 10.02 12.60 1.02
C GLN A 366 11.54 12.75 1.16
N ASN A 367 12.29 11.66 0.96
CA ASN A 367 13.76 11.69 1.02
C ASN A 367 14.36 12.52 -0.11
N TYR A 368 13.81 12.40 -1.32
CA TYR A 368 14.23 13.22 -2.45
C TYR A 368 14.04 14.70 -2.17
N ALA A 369 12.83 15.11 -1.78
CA ALA A 369 12.53 16.50 -1.48
C ALA A 369 13.50 17.05 -0.42
N ARG A 370 13.63 16.36 0.72
CA ARG A 370 14.55 16.78 1.79
C ARG A 370 16.00 16.89 1.31
N ALA A 371 16.49 15.91 0.55
CA ALA A 371 17.87 15.89 0.08
C ALA A 371 18.16 16.97 -0.96
N LYS A 372 17.27 17.14 -1.95
CA LYS A 372 17.36 18.16 -2.99
C LYS A 372 17.40 19.56 -2.37
N TYR A 373 16.44 19.89 -1.51
CA TYR A 373 16.35 21.24 -0.95
C TYR A 373 17.46 21.51 0.07
N LEU A 374 17.93 20.51 0.80
CA LEU A 374 19.09 20.67 1.68
C LEU A 374 20.39 20.86 0.89
N TYR A 375 20.57 20.13 -0.21
CA TYR A 375 21.68 20.35 -1.14
C TYR A 375 21.66 21.80 -1.67
N GLN A 376 20.50 22.26 -2.15
CA GLN A 376 20.35 23.65 -2.60
C GLN A 376 20.64 24.66 -1.49
N ALA A 377 20.16 24.43 -0.28
CA ALA A 377 20.43 25.32 0.86
C ALA A 377 21.94 25.47 1.15
N LEU A 378 22.70 24.38 1.03
CA LEU A 378 24.12 24.34 1.38
C LEU A 378 25.04 24.87 0.28
N PHE A 379 24.66 24.71 -1.00
CA PHE A 379 25.54 25.01 -2.14
C PHE A 379 25.02 26.13 -3.06
N GLU A 380 23.73 26.41 -3.01
CA GLU A 380 23.05 27.45 -3.79
C GLU A 380 22.18 28.30 -2.86
N PRO A 381 22.77 28.95 -1.84
CA PRO A 381 22.01 29.58 -0.76
C PRO A 381 21.06 30.64 -1.31
N SER A 382 19.77 30.35 -1.23
CA SER A 382 18.67 31.24 -1.57
C SER A 382 17.70 31.30 -0.40
N LYS A 383 17.20 32.50 -0.09
CA LYS A 383 16.18 32.68 0.96
C LYS A 383 14.81 32.10 0.57
N ASN A 384 14.59 31.80 -0.71
CA ASN A 384 13.30 31.34 -1.23
C ASN A 384 13.22 29.82 -1.44
N ILE A 385 14.00 29.03 -0.68
CA ILE A 385 13.99 27.55 -0.81
C ILE A 385 12.91 26.87 0.04
N ILE A 386 12.36 27.56 1.05
CA ILE A 386 11.49 26.95 2.05
C ILE A 386 10.08 26.71 1.48
N ASP A 387 9.49 27.69 0.79
CA ASP A 387 8.14 27.54 0.22
C ASP A 387 8.11 26.47 -0.87
N PRO A 388 9.05 26.44 -1.85
CA PRO A 388 9.13 25.35 -2.80
C PRO A 388 9.33 23.97 -2.15
N PHE A 389 10.10 23.90 -1.05
CA PHE A 389 10.22 22.66 -0.27
C PHE A 389 8.87 22.22 0.30
N ILE A 390 8.14 23.12 0.96
CA ILE A 390 6.84 22.81 1.56
C ILE A 390 5.84 22.38 0.50
N GLU A 391 5.77 23.08 -0.64
CA GLU A 391 4.92 22.74 -1.77
C GLU A 391 5.28 21.36 -2.34
N SER A 392 6.57 21.11 -2.61
CA SER A 392 7.04 19.81 -3.09
C SER A 392 6.76 18.69 -2.09
N PHE A 393 6.89 18.95 -0.79
CA PHE A 393 6.62 17.97 0.25
C PHE A 393 5.12 17.65 0.35
N LYS A 394 4.25 18.66 0.22
CA LYS A 394 2.78 18.50 0.19
C LYS A 394 2.27 17.84 -1.09
N ALA A 395 2.96 18.00 -2.21
CA ALA A 395 2.59 17.38 -3.49
C ALA A 395 2.90 15.87 -3.55
N ILE A 396 3.59 15.31 -2.56
CA ILE A 396 3.84 13.87 -2.49
C ILE A 396 2.48 13.17 -2.27
N PRO A 397 2.08 12.22 -3.15
CA PRO A 397 0.75 11.59 -3.13
C PRO A 397 0.28 11.03 -1.78
N ASP A 398 1.24 10.69 -0.91
CA ASP A 398 1.03 10.10 0.40
C ASP A 398 1.61 10.95 1.54
N ASN A 399 1.61 12.26 1.33
CA ASN A 399 1.59 13.23 2.40
C ASN A 399 0.14 13.69 2.66
N PRO A 400 -0.77 12.83 3.12
CA PRO A 400 -2.10 13.31 3.37
C PRO A 400 -2.04 14.13 4.65
N GLY A 401 -2.48 15.37 4.58
CA GLY A 401 -2.91 16.11 5.77
C GLY A 401 -4.10 15.45 6.49
N THR A 402 -4.46 14.21 6.15
CA THR A 402 -5.58 13.43 6.66
C THR A 402 -5.14 11.98 6.89
N GLY A 403 -5.31 11.46 8.09
CA GLY A 403 -4.97 10.08 8.44
C GLY A 403 -3.93 9.95 9.56
N LYS A 404 -3.66 8.71 9.99
CA LYS A 404 -2.84 8.37 11.18
C LYS A 404 -1.37 8.78 11.10
N ARG A 405 -0.90 9.26 9.95
CA ARG A 405 0.49 9.70 9.75
C ARG A 405 0.62 11.20 9.48
N ALA A 406 -0.50 11.93 9.45
CA ALA A 406 -0.51 13.36 9.11
C ALA A 406 0.36 14.17 10.09
N SER A 407 0.27 13.88 11.39
CA SER A 407 1.09 14.48 12.44
C SER A 407 2.59 14.24 12.22
N ILE A 408 3.01 12.99 11.99
CA ILE A 408 4.42 12.63 11.78
C ILE A 408 4.98 13.29 10.52
N ASN A 409 4.21 13.31 9.43
CA ASN A 409 4.64 13.94 8.19
C ASN A 409 4.76 15.46 8.33
N THR A 410 3.78 16.11 8.99
CA THR A 410 3.84 17.53 9.34
C THR A 410 5.07 17.83 10.19
N PHE A 411 5.34 17.02 11.21
CA PHE A 411 6.55 17.20 12.02
C PHE A 411 7.84 17.04 11.20
N ILE A 412 7.95 16.03 10.33
CA ILE A 412 9.11 15.88 9.44
C ILE A 412 9.30 17.10 8.54
N MET A 413 8.20 17.64 8.00
CA MET A 413 8.19 18.84 7.17
C MET A 413 8.68 20.04 7.97
N GLU A 414 8.08 20.34 9.12
CA GLU A 414 8.43 21.49 9.96
C GLU A 414 9.87 21.42 10.48
N VAL A 415 10.35 20.24 10.87
CA VAL A 415 11.74 20.02 11.28
C VAL A 415 12.71 20.31 10.12
N THR A 416 12.35 19.89 8.90
CA THR A 416 13.18 20.14 7.72
C THR A 416 13.10 21.61 7.30
N ALA A 417 11.93 22.24 7.33
CA ALA A 417 11.77 23.66 7.03
C ALA A 417 12.58 24.53 8.00
N THR A 418 12.57 24.19 9.29
CA THR A 418 13.43 24.81 10.32
C THR A 418 14.91 24.66 9.97
N GLN A 419 15.33 23.46 9.54
CA GLN A 419 16.70 23.16 9.17
C GLN A 419 17.15 23.99 7.95
N LEU A 420 16.32 24.06 6.91
CA LEU A 420 16.57 24.84 5.70
C LEU A 420 16.63 26.34 5.99
N ALA A 421 15.67 26.87 6.75
CA ALA A 421 15.62 28.28 7.13
C ALA A 421 16.87 28.69 7.93
N ARG A 422 17.32 27.84 8.85
CA ARG A 422 18.54 28.05 9.62
C ARG A 422 19.77 28.12 8.71
N ILE A 423 19.91 27.20 7.77
CA ILE A 423 21.04 27.17 6.82
C ILE A 423 21.02 28.40 5.90
N ALA A 424 19.84 28.84 5.47
CA ALA A 424 19.65 30.04 4.66
C ALA A 424 19.83 31.37 5.44
N GLY A 425 20.03 31.31 6.76
CA GLY A 425 20.14 32.49 7.62
C GLY A 425 18.83 33.24 7.86
N ASP A 426 17.68 32.60 7.63
CA ASP A 426 16.36 33.17 7.92
C ASP A 426 15.91 32.80 9.34
N GLU A 427 16.36 33.59 10.31
CA GLU A 427 16.13 33.33 11.74
C GLU A 427 14.64 33.39 12.13
N ARG A 428 13.87 34.27 11.48
CA ARG A 428 12.44 34.41 11.74
C ARG A 428 11.71 33.14 11.33
N ARG A 429 11.88 32.71 10.07
CA ARG A 429 11.22 31.49 9.57
C ARG A 429 11.72 30.25 10.31
N ALA A 430 13.00 30.19 10.65
CA ALA A 430 13.56 29.10 11.45
C ALA A 430 12.87 29.00 12.82
N THR A 431 12.62 30.14 13.47
CA THR A 431 11.90 30.19 14.75
C THR A 431 10.44 29.78 14.61
N ASP A 432 9.75 30.26 13.58
CA ASP A 432 8.34 29.97 13.33
C ASP A 432 8.12 28.47 13.07
N HIS A 433 8.91 27.88 12.17
CA HIS A 433 8.87 26.44 11.91
C HIS A 433 9.33 25.59 13.11
N LEU A 434 10.26 26.09 13.94
CA LEU A 434 10.67 25.38 15.14
C LEU A 434 9.51 25.25 16.12
N LYS A 435 8.78 26.35 16.37
CA LYS A 435 7.58 26.35 17.23
C LYS A 435 6.53 25.40 16.69
N ALA A 436 6.21 25.50 15.40
CA ALA A 436 5.26 24.60 14.74
C ALA A 436 5.67 23.12 14.89
N SER A 437 6.97 22.81 14.78
CA SER A 437 7.46 21.45 14.98
C SER A 437 7.36 20.97 16.44
N ASP A 438 7.62 21.82 17.44
CA ASP A 438 7.49 21.45 18.87
C ASP A 438 6.03 21.30 19.28
N GLU A 439 5.14 22.19 18.80
CA GLU A 439 3.70 22.08 18.99
C GLU A 439 3.15 20.80 18.38
N CYS A 440 3.50 20.53 17.11
CA CYS A 440 3.12 19.30 16.43
C CYS A 440 3.63 18.06 17.18
N PHE A 441 4.89 18.07 17.64
CA PHE A 441 5.46 16.94 18.38
C PHE A 441 4.82 16.74 19.75
N GLY A 442 4.44 17.83 20.43
CA GLY A 442 3.73 17.78 21.71
C GLY A 442 2.28 17.31 21.61
N ALA A 443 1.66 17.49 20.44
CA ALA A 443 0.28 17.10 20.15
C ALA A 443 0.13 15.71 19.50
N MET A 444 1.24 15.04 19.15
CA MET A 444 1.20 13.68 18.61
C MET A 444 0.57 12.69 19.57
N ASP A 445 -0.11 11.68 19.02
CA ASP A 445 -0.57 10.53 19.80
C ASP A 445 0.66 9.85 20.46
N PRO A 446 0.62 9.50 21.75
CA PRO A 446 1.72 8.77 22.41
C PRO A 446 2.13 7.46 21.73
N GLU A 447 1.24 6.83 20.96
CA GLU A 447 1.52 5.63 20.17
C GLU A 447 2.29 5.91 18.87
N GLU A 448 2.21 7.15 18.38
CA GLU A 448 3.00 7.64 17.26
C GLU A 448 4.42 7.96 17.70
N SER A 449 5.40 7.43 16.97
CA SER A 449 6.81 7.76 17.21
C SER A 449 7.48 8.22 15.94
N PRO A 450 7.84 9.51 15.81
CA PRO A 450 8.62 9.96 14.68
C PRO A 450 10.01 9.30 14.67
N PRO A 451 10.62 9.11 13.48
CA PRO A 451 11.93 8.48 13.38
C PRO A 451 12.98 9.18 14.23
N LEU A 452 13.92 8.41 14.78
CA LEU A 452 14.94 8.90 15.70
C LEU A 452 15.77 10.04 15.10
N LEU A 453 16.16 9.97 13.83
CA LEU A 453 16.91 11.05 13.18
C LEU A 453 16.11 12.34 13.08
N VAL A 454 14.81 12.25 12.87
CA VAL A 454 13.95 13.45 12.76
C VAL A 454 13.86 14.13 14.13
N ARG A 455 13.68 13.35 15.20
CA ARG A 455 13.75 13.88 16.58
C ARG A 455 15.13 14.47 16.90
N ALA A 456 16.21 13.82 16.46
CA ALA A 456 17.55 14.33 16.64
C ALA A 456 17.77 15.65 15.85
N THR A 457 17.28 15.76 14.61
CA THR A 457 17.31 17.02 13.84
C THR A 457 16.50 18.12 14.54
N HIS A 458 15.29 17.80 15.03
CA HIS A 458 14.47 18.75 15.78
C HIS A 458 15.25 19.33 16.97
N TYR A 459 15.82 18.47 17.82
CA TYR A 459 16.58 18.96 18.98
C TYR A 459 17.92 19.61 18.62
N ARG A 460 18.54 19.30 17.48
CA ARG A 460 19.68 20.08 16.95
C ARG A 460 19.24 21.49 16.56
N ASN A 461 18.11 21.62 15.88
CA ASN A 461 17.54 22.92 15.53
C ASN A 461 17.19 23.73 16.79
N VAL A 462 16.63 23.08 17.83
CA VAL A 462 16.42 23.71 19.14
C VAL A 462 17.71 24.31 19.67
N VAL A 463 18.80 23.53 19.74
CA VAL A 463 20.08 24.01 20.29
C VAL A 463 20.63 25.18 19.48
N ALA A 464 20.63 25.06 18.15
CA ALA A 464 21.18 26.07 17.26
C ALA A 464 20.38 27.39 17.24
N ILE A 465 19.07 27.34 17.50
CA ILE A 465 18.20 28.51 17.51
C ILE A 465 18.06 29.10 18.93
N ALA A 466 18.07 28.26 19.97
CA ALA A 466 17.85 28.70 21.36
C ALA A 466 18.92 29.67 21.88
N GLU A 467 20.15 29.62 21.34
CA GLU A 467 21.20 30.60 21.66
C GLU A 467 20.86 32.00 21.15
N LYS A 468 20.08 32.09 20.07
CA LYS A 468 19.68 33.33 19.39
C LYS A 468 18.34 33.86 19.87
N LEU A 469 17.45 32.97 20.33
CA LEU A 469 16.22 33.38 20.96
C LEU A 469 16.52 34.06 22.30
N SER A 470 15.88 35.20 22.56
CA SER A 470 15.89 35.84 23.88
C SER A 470 15.59 34.81 24.98
N ARG A 471 16.11 35.04 26.20
CA ARG A 471 15.98 34.16 27.39
C ARG A 471 14.54 34.03 27.90
N SER A 472 13.63 33.60 27.04
CA SER A 472 12.25 33.29 27.36
C SER A 472 12.19 31.98 28.18
N ALA A 473 11.14 31.85 28.99
CA ALA A 473 10.88 30.59 29.70
C ALA A 473 10.69 29.41 28.71
N TYR A 474 10.06 29.68 27.55
CA TYR A 474 9.84 28.69 26.49
C TYR A 474 11.15 28.14 25.92
N SER A 475 12.07 29.02 25.48
CA SER A 475 13.38 28.60 24.94
C SER A 475 14.21 27.82 25.97
N THR A 476 14.15 28.22 27.24
CA THR A 476 14.83 27.53 28.34
C THR A 476 14.31 26.09 28.53
N ALA A 477 12.98 25.92 28.56
CA ALA A 477 12.35 24.61 28.71
C ALA A 477 12.67 23.68 27.52
N LEU A 478 12.63 24.22 26.31
CA LEU A 478 12.91 23.47 25.08
C LEU A 478 14.39 23.03 25.02
N LEU A 479 15.32 23.91 25.38
CA LEU A 479 16.75 23.57 25.50
C LEU A 479 16.99 22.46 26.54
N GLN A 480 16.26 22.49 27.66
CA GLN A 480 16.35 21.42 28.67
C GLN A 480 15.81 20.08 28.15
N LYS A 481 14.74 20.07 27.33
CA LYS A 481 14.27 18.86 26.61
C LYS A 481 15.37 18.33 25.67
N ALA A 482 15.96 19.20 24.84
CA ALA A 482 17.04 18.83 23.91
C ALA A 482 18.25 18.23 24.64
N ARG A 483 18.73 18.90 25.71
CA ARG A 483 19.85 18.41 26.54
C ARG A 483 19.53 17.06 27.20
N ARG A 484 18.28 16.82 27.62
CA ARG A 484 17.87 15.50 28.15
C ARG A 484 17.85 14.44 27.07
N PHE A 485 17.37 14.76 25.86
CA PHE A 485 17.37 13.86 24.72
C PHE A 485 18.80 13.40 24.37
N PHE A 486 19.72 14.34 24.13
CA PHE A 486 21.10 14.00 23.75
C PHE A 486 21.87 13.29 24.86
N ARG A 487 21.70 13.67 26.14
CA ARG A 487 22.31 12.92 27.25
C ARG A 487 21.82 11.48 27.31
N ARG A 488 20.53 11.22 27.08
CA ARG A 488 19.98 9.86 27.00
C ARG A 488 20.52 9.11 25.79
N ALA A 489 20.63 9.77 24.64
CA ALA A 489 21.18 9.16 23.44
C ALA A 489 22.67 8.78 23.63
N GLN A 490 23.49 9.69 24.15
CA GLN A 490 24.90 9.42 24.42
C GLN A 490 25.07 8.27 25.42
N LYS A 491 24.30 8.24 26.52
CA LYS A 491 24.30 7.12 27.48
C LYS A 491 23.92 5.78 26.86
N ARG A 492 23.24 5.78 25.71
CA ARG A 492 22.82 4.59 24.98
C ARG A 492 23.70 4.30 23.76
N GLY A 493 24.83 5.01 23.62
CA GLY A 493 25.87 4.77 22.62
C GLY A 493 25.61 5.40 21.24
N TYR A 494 24.65 6.32 21.12
CA TYR A 494 24.44 7.03 19.85
C TYR A 494 25.62 7.96 19.58
N VAL A 495 26.22 7.81 18.41
CA VAL A 495 27.20 8.75 17.87
C VAL A 495 26.44 9.82 17.11
N PHE A 496 25.69 10.62 17.87
CA PHE A 496 25.25 11.92 17.37
C PHE A 496 26.44 12.86 17.47
N ASP A 497 26.81 13.49 16.36
CA ASP A 497 27.95 14.39 16.28
C ASP A 497 27.86 15.39 17.45
N SER A 498 28.68 15.18 18.47
CA SER A 498 28.52 15.81 19.79
C SER A 498 28.91 17.29 19.79
N TYR A 499 29.24 17.83 18.62
CA TYR A 499 29.71 19.20 18.40
C TYR A 499 28.70 20.28 18.83
N SER A 500 27.43 19.94 19.12
CA SER A 500 26.43 20.93 19.55
C SER A 500 26.10 20.92 21.06
N VAL A 501 26.53 19.93 21.85
CA VAL A 501 26.13 19.83 23.28
C VAL A 501 27.27 20.15 24.25
N ARG A 502 28.46 20.48 23.74
CA ARG A 502 29.60 20.93 24.56
C ARG A 502 29.60 22.44 24.87
N ALA A 503 28.48 23.13 24.61
CA ALA A 503 28.25 24.53 25.00
C ALA A 503 27.40 24.67 26.28
#